data_AF-A0A3D2V2Y8-F1
#
_entry.id   AF-A0A3D2V2Y8-F1
#
_cell.length_a   1.000
_cell.length_b   1.000
_cell.length_c   1.000
_cell.angle_alpha   90.00
_cell.angle_beta   90.00
_cell.angle_gamma   90.00
#
_symmetry.space_group_name_H-M   'P 1'
#
loop_
_entity.id
_entity.type
_entity.pdbx_description
1 polymer ?
#
loop_
_entity_poly.entity_id
_entity_poly.type
_entity_poly.pdbx_seq_one_letter_code
_entity_poly.pdbx_strand_id
1 'polypeptide(L)'
;MEEKTATSEKSEVRALTGGLFGVSSAVAIFTGALLLFLVQPIMSKMILPWFGGAPNVWTTCMLFFQTVLVLGYLYAHILATRLSPKSQFGLHCLLLFVSVLSLPILVNESWKPEGGEDPVLQILMLLSATVGLPYFLLSSTGPLVQSWFAARLPGQSPYRLYALSNVGSMLALISFPFLVEVLLDSNGQSWMWTLIYVFYSAVILFVGWQYKNVNGTTLSDHKAESEGQLISRMHVTGWFLFPAMASVMFLAITNYLCQDVAVIPFLWISPLAIYL
;
A
#
# COMPACT_ATOMS: atom_id res chain seq x y z
N MET A 1 -33.94 28.84 19.15
CA MET A 1 -33.47 28.87 17.76
C MET A 1 -32.04 28.33 17.64
N GLU A 2 -31.20 28.46 18.66
CA GLU A 2 -29.84 27.90 18.73
C GLU A 2 -29.77 26.37 18.80
N GLU A 3 -30.78 25.69 19.36
CA GLU A 3 -30.79 24.23 19.50
C GLU A 3 -30.94 23.49 18.16
N LYS A 4 -31.62 24.10 17.17
CA LYS A 4 -31.74 23.56 15.80
C LYS A 4 -30.45 23.71 14.99
N THR A 5 -29.66 24.74 15.27
CA THR A 5 -28.38 24.98 14.58
C THR A 5 -27.30 24.01 15.08
N ALA A 6 -27.24 23.75 16.39
CA ALA A 6 -26.30 22.80 16.99
C ALA A 6 -26.59 21.32 16.62
N THR A 7 -27.85 20.96 16.37
CA THR A 7 -28.22 19.64 15.85
C THR A 7 -27.93 19.49 14.36
N SER A 8 -28.05 20.57 13.59
CA SER A 8 -27.67 20.60 12.17
C SER A 8 -26.16 20.43 11.97
N GLU A 9 -25.35 21.09 12.81
CA GLU A 9 -23.88 21.03 12.72
C GLU A 9 -23.34 19.65 13.17
N LYS A 10 -23.91 19.04 14.21
CA LYS A 10 -23.61 17.65 14.60
C LYS A 10 -24.07 16.62 13.55
N SER A 11 -25.13 16.94 12.80
CA SER A 11 -25.61 16.16 11.66
C SER A 11 -24.66 16.27 10.47
N GLU A 12 -24.14 17.46 10.17
CA GLU A 12 -23.12 17.67 9.12
C GLU A 12 -21.77 17.04 9.47
N VAL A 13 -21.34 17.07 10.73
CA VAL A 13 -20.13 16.37 11.17
C VAL A 13 -20.32 14.84 11.09
N ARG A 14 -21.51 14.32 11.42
CA ARG A 14 -21.88 12.92 11.15
C ARG A 14 -21.98 12.62 9.66
N ALA A 15 -22.34 13.58 8.82
CA ALA A 15 -22.40 13.43 7.37
C ALA A 15 -21.03 13.50 6.69
N LEU A 16 -20.04 14.16 7.32
CA LEU A 16 -18.64 14.18 6.91
C LEU A 16 -17.91 12.84 7.20
N THR A 17 -18.48 11.99 8.06
CA THR A 17 -17.92 10.71 8.50
C THR A 17 -18.89 9.55 8.25
N GLY A 18 -18.59 8.63 7.34
CA GLY A 18 -19.37 7.41 7.09
C GLY A 18 -19.47 6.41 8.26
N GLY A 19 -19.88 6.85 9.45
CA GLY A 19 -19.96 6.07 10.69
C GLY A 19 -18.64 5.38 11.06
N LEU A 20 -18.76 4.31 11.85
CA LEU A 20 -17.64 3.45 12.23
C LEU A 20 -16.89 2.87 11.01
N PHE A 21 -17.59 2.63 9.90
CA PHE A 21 -17.01 2.10 8.66
C PHE A 21 -16.08 3.10 7.96
N GLY A 22 -16.43 4.38 7.93
CA GLY A 22 -15.56 5.43 7.39
C GLY A 22 -14.29 5.60 8.21
N VAL A 23 -14.40 5.57 9.54
CA VAL A 23 -13.25 5.66 10.45
C VAL A 23 -12.34 4.45 10.32
N SER A 24 -12.88 3.23 10.35
CA SER A 24 -12.08 2.01 10.17
C SER A 24 -11.40 1.95 8.80
N SER A 25 -12.09 2.40 7.74
CA SER A 25 -11.52 2.51 6.38
C SER A 25 -10.36 3.51 6.32
N ALA A 26 -10.52 4.67 6.96
CA ALA A 26 -9.48 5.69 7.06
C ALA A 26 -8.23 5.16 7.79
N VAL A 27 -8.43 4.49 8.94
CA VAL A 27 -7.33 3.87 9.71
C VAL A 27 -6.65 2.77 8.90
N ALA A 28 -7.41 1.92 8.21
CA ALA A 28 -6.85 0.85 7.38
C ALA A 28 -5.98 1.40 6.23
N ILE A 29 -6.50 2.39 5.50
CA ILE A 29 -5.76 3.00 4.37
C ILE A 29 -4.53 3.76 4.86
N PHE A 30 -4.65 4.56 5.91
CA PHE A 30 -3.52 5.30 6.47
C PHE A 30 -2.41 4.36 6.93
N THR A 31 -2.76 3.35 7.73
CA THR A 31 -1.79 2.39 8.28
C THR A 31 -1.22 1.52 7.17
N GLY A 32 -2.04 1.10 6.21
CA GLY A 32 -1.61 0.30 5.06
C GLY A 32 -0.59 1.05 4.20
N ALA A 33 -0.86 2.31 3.86
CA ALA A 33 0.06 3.16 3.12
C ALA A 33 1.36 3.43 3.88
N LEU A 34 1.27 3.73 5.18
CA LEU A 34 2.43 3.91 6.05
C LEU A 34 3.33 2.66 6.06
N LEU A 35 2.75 1.47 6.27
CA LEU A 35 3.49 0.21 6.25
C LEU A 35 4.11 -0.09 4.89
N LEU A 36 3.38 0.16 3.80
CA LEU A 36 3.81 -0.08 2.42
C LEU A 36 5.04 0.76 2.07
N PHE A 37 5.10 2.01 2.53
CA PHE A 37 6.23 2.90 2.27
C PHE A 37 7.37 2.73 3.27
N LEU A 38 7.11 2.32 4.52
CA LEU A 38 8.17 2.01 5.50
C LEU A 38 8.95 0.75 5.13
N VAL A 39 8.28 -0.27 4.60
CA VAL A 39 8.92 -1.58 4.41
C VAL A 39 10.00 -1.57 3.33
N GLN A 40 9.85 -0.71 2.32
CA GLN A 40 10.80 -0.62 1.20
C GLN A 40 12.21 -0.24 1.68
N PRO A 41 12.42 0.89 2.39
CA PRO A 41 13.74 1.24 2.90
C PRO A 41 14.22 0.31 4.02
N ILE A 42 13.34 -0.25 4.86
CA ILE A 42 13.71 -1.26 5.87
C ILE A 42 14.37 -2.46 5.19
N MET A 43 13.69 -3.06 4.21
CA MET A 43 14.17 -4.26 3.53
C MET A 43 15.42 -3.98 2.70
N SER A 44 15.46 -2.87 1.96
CA SER A 44 16.65 -2.49 1.20
C SER A 44 17.86 -2.28 2.12
N LYS A 45 17.69 -1.63 3.28
CA LYS A 45 18.77 -1.48 4.27
C LYS A 45 19.23 -2.83 4.84
N MET A 46 18.32 -3.74 5.15
CA MET A 46 18.66 -5.05 5.73
C MET A 46 19.53 -5.91 4.80
N ILE A 47 19.32 -5.83 3.50
CA ILE A 47 20.06 -6.64 2.52
C ILE A 47 21.37 -5.96 2.06
N LEU A 48 21.51 -4.65 2.27
CA LEU A 48 22.68 -3.86 1.86
C LEU A 48 24.03 -4.45 2.33
N PRO A 49 24.17 -4.95 3.58
CA PRO A 49 25.42 -5.57 4.04
C PRO A 49 25.82 -6.84 3.28
N TRP A 50 24.89 -7.50 2.59
CA TRP A 50 25.15 -8.75 1.86
C TRP A 50 25.38 -8.52 0.38
N PHE A 51 24.57 -7.66 -0.24
CA PHE A 51 24.62 -7.41 -1.67
C PHE A 51 25.43 -6.15 -2.03
N GLY A 52 25.83 -5.37 -1.02
CA GLY A 52 26.55 -4.10 -1.17
C GLY A 52 25.63 -2.91 -1.43
N GLY A 53 26.22 -1.72 -1.40
CA GLY A 53 25.54 -0.45 -1.71
C GLY A 53 25.60 -0.09 -3.19
N ALA A 54 25.54 -1.07 -4.10
CA ALA A 54 25.60 -0.81 -5.53
C ALA A 54 24.21 -0.36 -6.07
N PRO A 55 24.14 0.55 -7.06
CA PRO A 55 22.86 1.06 -7.59
C PRO A 55 21.91 -0.02 -8.14
N ASN A 56 22.46 -1.15 -8.59
CA ASN A 56 21.69 -2.29 -9.08
C ASN A 56 20.86 -2.95 -7.97
N VAL A 57 21.38 -3.09 -6.74
CA VAL A 57 20.66 -3.67 -5.59
C VAL A 57 19.38 -2.89 -5.32
N TRP A 58 19.50 -1.56 -5.29
CA TRP A 58 18.38 -0.66 -5.13
C TRP A 58 17.36 -0.78 -6.27
N THR A 59 17.84 -0.76 -7.52
CA THR A 59 16.98 -0.87 -8.70
C THR A 59 16.21 -2.19 -8.71
N THR A 60 16.82 -3.29 -8.28
CA THR A 60 16.16 -4.59 -8.15
C THR A 60 15.09 -4.58 -7.05
N CYS A 61 15.35 -3.94 -5.90
CA CYS A 61 14.32 -3.76 -4.86
C CYS A 61 13.12 -2.97 -5.41
N MET A 62 13.39 -1.85 -6.09
CA MET A 62 12.33 -1.02 -6.68
C MET A 62 11.52 -1.78 -7.73
N LEU A 63 12.18 -2.56 -8.60
CA LEU A 63 11.51 -3.42 -9.58
C LEU A 63 10.56 -4.41 -8.90
N PHE A 64 11.02 -5.06 -7.84
CA PHE A 64 10.19 -5.98 -7.04
C PHE A 64 8.97 -5.25 -6.46
N PHE A 65 9.19 -4.18 -5.71
CA PHE A 65 8.10 -3.46 -5.03
C PHE A 65 7.10 -2.85 -6.02
N GLN A 66 7.55 -2.33 -7.15
CA GLN A 66 6.63 -1.80 -8.18
C GLN A 66 5.81 -2.91 -8.83
N THR A 67 6.44 -4.05 -9.13
CA THR A 67 5.75 -5.19 -9.74
C THR A 67 4.70 -5.77 -8.79
N VAL A 68 5.06 -6.01 -7.54
CA VAL A 68 4.12 -6.54 -6.53
C VAL A 68 3.03 -5.52 -6.19
N LEU A 69 3.32 -4.21 -6.27
CA LEU A 69 2.29 -3.17 -6.14
C LEU A 69 1.20 -3.33 -7.21
N VAL A 70 1.60 -3.44 -8.48
CA VAL A 70 0.68 -3.64 -9.61
C VAL A 70 -0.09 -4.94 -9.47
N LEU A 71 0.56 -6.03 -9.04
CA LEU A 71 -0.12 -7.30 -8.78
C LEU A 71 -1.18 -7.19 -7.68
N GLY A 72 -0.92 -6.45 -6.61
CA GLY A 72 -1.91 -6.21 -5.56
C GLY A 72 -3.10 -5.37 -6.06
N TYR A 73 -2.86 -4.42 -6.97
CA TYR A 73 -3.94 -3.64 -7.62
C TYR A 73 -4.79 -4.54 -8.52
N LEU A 74 -4.16 -5.41 -9.31
CA LEU A 74 -4.85 -6.40 -10.13
C LEU A 74 -5.69 -7.34 -9.25
N TYR A 75 -5.13 -7.81 -8.14
CA TYR A 75 -5.84 -8.61 -7.16
C TYR A 75 -7.07 -7.87 -6.61
N ALA A 76 -6.91 -6.62 -6.14
CA ALA A 76 -8.02 -5.82 -5.63
C ALA A 76 -9.12 -5.62 -6.68
N HIS A 77 -8.73 -5.36 -7.94
CA HIS A 77 -9.66 -5.23 -9.06
C HIS A 77 -10.45 -6.52 -9.31
N ILE A 78 -9.76 -7.67 -9.37
CA ILE A 78 -10.41 -8.98 -9.55
C ILE A 78 -11.35 -9.27 -8.38
N LEU A 79 -10.90 -9.00 -7.15
CA LEU A 79 -11.70 -9.19 -5.93
C LEU A 79 -13.00 -8.38 -6.01
N ALA A 80 -12.89 -7.08 -6.29
CA ALA A 80 -14.02 -6.16 -6.31
C ALA A 80 -15.00 -6.43 -7.45
N THR A 81 -14.52 -6.89 -8.62
CA THR A 81 -15.35 -7.04 -9.83
C THR A 81 -15.89 -8.45 -10.06
N ARG A 82 -15.20 -9.49 -9.58
CA ARG A 82 -15.52 -10.89 -9.90
C ARG A 82 -16.05 -11.70 -8.72
N LEU A 83 -15.82 -11.27 -7.48
CA LEU A 83 -16.16 -12.06 -6.29
C LEU A 83 -17.26 -11.41 -5.45
N SER A 84 -18.10 -12.25 -4.85
CA SER A 84 -19.11 -11.80 -3.87
C SER A 84 -18.43 -11.26 -2.60
N PRO A 85 -19.03 -10.29 -1.87
CA PRO A 85 -18.44 -9.73 -0.65
C PRO A 85 -18.01 -10.80 0.39
N LYS A 86 -18.74 -11.91 0.49
CA LYS A 86 -18.39 -13.04 1.37
C LYS A 86 -17.10 -13.74 0.91
N SER A 87 -16.96 -13.97 -0.39
CA SER A 87 -15.78 -14.59 -0.98
C SER A 87 -14.56 -13.66 -0.92
N GLN A 88 -14.76 -12.35 -1.14
CA GLN A 88 -13.69 -11.35 -0.97
C GLN A 88 -13.13 -11.40 0.44
N PHE A 89 -14.00 -11.34 1.45
CA PHE A 89 -13.61 -11.43 2.86
C PHE A 89 -12.90 -12.74 3.20
N GLY A 90 -13.44 -13.88 2.75
CA GLY A 90 -12.86 -15.19 3.02
C GLY A 90 -11.45 -15.35 2.43
N LEU A 91 -11.28 -14.97 1.16
CA LEU A 91 -9.97 -15.04 0.49
C LEU A 91 -8.96 -14.08 1.13
N HIS A 92 -9.37 -12.85 1.40
CA HIS A 92 -8.47 -11.87 2.03
C HIS A 92 -8.07 -12.29 3.45
N CYS A 93 -8.99 -12.89 4.21
CA CYS A 93 -8.72 -13.45 5.53
C CYS A 93 -7.71 -14.60 5.47
N LEU A 94 -7.85 -15.52 4.50
CA LEU A 94 -6.90 -16.61 4.31
C LEU A 94 -5.50 -16.07 3.99
N LEU A 95 -5.41 -15.11 3.06
CA LEU A 95 -4.12 -14.55 2.66
C LEU A 95 -3.47 -13.75 3.81
N LEU A 96 -4.23 -12.96 4.57
CA LEU A 96 -3.72 -12.26 5.74
C LEU A 96 -3.25 -13.23 6.82
N PHE A 97 -3.98 -14.32 7.05
CA PHE A 97 -3.55 -15.35 7.99
C PHE A 97 -2.21 -15.95 7.57
N VAL A 98 -2.06 -16.39 6.31
CA VAL A 98 -0.79 -16.90 5.78
C VAL A 98 0.32 -15.84 5.87
N SER A 99 -0.01 -14.58 5.60
CA SER A 99 0.93 -13.46 5.70
C SER A 99 1.39 -13.17 7.12
N VAL A 100 0.54 -13.36 8.14
CA VAL A 100 0.94 -13.18 9.54
C VAL A 100 1.86 -14.31 9.99
N LEU A 101 1.70 -15.52 9.45
CA LEU A 101 2.60 -16.64 9.71
C LEU A 101 4.01 -16.42 9.16
N SER A 102 4.20 -15.53 8.18
CA SER A 102 5.52 -15.20 7.64
C SER A 102 6.24 -14.09 8.43
N LEU A 103 5.67 -13.61 9.54
CA LEU A 103 6.28 -12.58 10.38
C LEU A 103 7.16 -13.19 11.48
N PRO A 104 8.19 -12.47 11.94
CA PRO A 104 8.61 -11.14 11.51
C PRO A 104 9.36 -11.14 10.16
N ILE A 105 9.42 -9.99 9.48
CA ILE A 105 10.11 -9.80 8.19
C ILE A 105 11.65 -9.79 8.31
N LEU A 106 12.20 -10.72 9.08
CA LEU A 106 13.63 -10.87 9.26
C LEU A 106 14.25 -11.59 8.07
N VAL A 107 15.39 -11.08 7.62
CA VAL A 107 16.18 -11.73 6.58
C VAL A 107 17.03 -12.83 7.23
N ASN A 108 16.77 -14.08 6.87
CA ASN A 108 17.52 -15.24 7.38
C ASN A 108 18.92 -15.29 6.74
N GLU A 109 19.96 -15.54 7.53
CA GLU A 109 21.34 -15.68 7.06
C GLU A 109 21.53 -16.73 5.95
N SER A 110 20.63 -17.71 5.84
CA SER A 110 20.61 -18.68 4.73
C SER A 110 20.47 -18.06 3.34
N TRP A 111 20.02 -16.81 3.25
CA TRP A 111 19.91 -16.05 2.00
C TRP A 111 21.17 -15.24 1.66
N LYS A 112 22.19 -15.27 2.52
CA LYS A 112 23.44 -14.56 2.27
C LYS A 112 24.14 -15.18 1.05
N PRO A 113 24.52 -14.39 0.03
CA PRO A 113 25.21 -14.92 -1.14
C PRO A 113 26.55 -15.54 -0.76
N GLU A 114 26.86 -16.70 -1.34
CA GLU A 114 28.14 -17.41 -1.13
C GLU A 114 29.18 -17.03 -2.20
N GLY A 115 28.73 -16.34 -3.26
CA GLY A 115 29.57 -15.83 -4.35
C GLY A 115 29.38 -16.61 -5.66
N GLY A 116 29.35 -15.89 -6.78
CA GLY A 116 29.15 -16.45 -8.13
C GLY A 116 27.69 -16.54 -8.60
N GLU A 117 26.75 -16.13 -7.75
CA GLU A 117 25.31 -16.12 -8.03
C GLU A 117 24.89 -14.78 -8.68
N ASP A 118 23.78 -14.76 -9.42
CA ASP A 118 23.21 -13.50 -9.94
C ASP A 118 22.53 -12.72 -8.80
N PRO A 119 23.06 -11.54 -8.40
CA PRO A 119 22.50 -10.75 -7.32
C PRO A 119 21.04 -10.35 -7.56
N VAL A 120 20.64 -10.15 -8.83
CA VAL A 120 19.28 -9.71 -9.16
C VAL A 120 18.28 -10.79 -8.78
N LEU A 121 18.49 -12.02 -9.27
CA LEU A 121 17.57 -13.13 -9.00
C LEU A 121 17.49 -13.45 -7.50
N GLN A 122 18.62 -13.40 -6.79
CA GLN A 122 18.65 -13.64 -5.35
C GLN A 122 17.86 -12.61 -4.55
N ILE A 123 18.03 -11.31 -4.84
CA ILE A 123 17.26 -10.26 -4.19
C ILE A 123 15.75 -10.47 -4.44
N LEU A 124 15.36 -10.80 -5.67
CA LEU A 124 13.95 -11.07 -5.99
C LEU A 124 13.38 -12.25 -5.20
N MET A 125 14.13 -13.36 -5.09
CA MET A 125 13.71 -14.53 -4.31
C MET A 125 13.64 -14.23 -2.81
N LEU A 126 14.64 -13.55 -2.26
CA LEU A 126 14.71 -13.13 -0.87
C LEU A 126 13.51 -12.25 -0.51
N LEU A 127 13.26 -11.19 -1.30
CA LEU A 127 12.13 -10.29 -1.06
C LEU A 127 10.78 -11.00 -1.21
N SER A 128 10.65 -11.90 -2.20
CA SER A 128 9.46 -12.71 -2.38
C SER A 128 9.15 -13.58 -1.16
N ALA A 129 10.18 -14.24 -0.61
CA ALA A 129 10.05 -15.15 0.52
C ALA A 129 9.82 -14.45 1.86
N THR A 130 10.35 -13.23 2.03
CA THR A 130 10.33 -12.51 3.31
C THR A 130 9.16 -11.54 3.42
N VAL A 131 8.95 -10.69 2.42
CA VAL A 131 8.01 -9.56 2.47
C VAL A 131 6.98 -9.57 1.35
N GLY A 132 7.12 -10.47 0.37
CA GLY A 132 6.29 -10.48 -0.83
C GLY A 132 4.79 -10.55 -0.57
N LEU A 133 4.33 -11.53 0.22
CA LEU A 133 2.90 -11.65 0.55
C LEU A 133 2.39 -10.49 1.43
N PRO A 134 3.06 -10.08 2.52
CA PRO A 134 2.66 -8.89 3.28
C PRO A 134 2.56 -7.63 2.42
N TYR A 135 3.56 -7.37 1.58
CA TYR A 135 3.59 -6.20 0.71
C TYR A 135 2.50 -6.25 -0.37
N PHE A 136 2.25 -7.44 -0.96
CA PHE A 136 1.14 -7.67 -1.89
C PHE A 136 -0.23 -7.35 -1.28
N LEU A 137 -0.45 -7.71 -0.01
CA LEU A 137 -1.71 -7.42 0.66
C LEU A 137 -1.85 -5.93 1.00
N LEU A 138 -0.77 -5.27 1.42
CA LEU A 138 -0.74 -3.83 1.64
C LEU A 138 -0.98 -3.03 0.37
N SER A 139 -0.45 -3.47 -0.78
CA SER A 139 -0.68 -2.77 -2.04
C SER A 139 -2.13 -2.90 -2.51
N SER A 140 -2.84 -3.95 -2.11
CA SER A 140 -4.28 -4.08 -2.40
C SER A 140 -5.17 -3.14 -1.59
N THR A 141 -4.70 -2.59 -0.45
CA THR A 141 -5.54 -1.85 0.52
C THR A 141 -6.24 -0.65 -0.09
N GLY A 142 -5.49 0.23 -0.77
CA GLY A 142 -6.01 1.48 -1.31
C GLY A 142 -7.18 1.23 -2.27
N PRO A 143 -6.96 0.51 -3.38
CA PRO A 143 -8.02 0.20 -4.34
C PRO A 143 -9.19 -0.58 -3.71
N LEU A 144 -8.91 -1.55 -2.84
CA LEU A 144 -9.94 -2.42 -2.27
C LEU A 144 -10.85 -1.64 -1.30
N VAL A 145 -10.26 -0.90 -0.36
CA VAL A 145 -11.05 -0.10 0.61
C VAL A 145 -11.78 1.05 -0.09
N GLN A 146 -11.16 1.71 -1.08
CA GLN A 146 -11.86 2.73 -1.87
C GLN A 146 -13.05 2.13 -2.64
N SER A 147 -12.90 0.92 -3.19
CA SER A 147 -14.01 0.24 -3.87
C SER A 147 -15.16 -0.12 -2.91
N TRP A 148 -14.83 -0.63 -1.72
CA TRP A 148 -15.82 -0.93 -0.68
C TRP A 148 -16.50 0.34 -0.15
N PHE A 149 -15.74 1.42 -0.04
CA PHE A 149 -16.25 2.72 0.42
C PHE A 149 -17.23 3.32 -0.60
N ALA A 150 -16.84 3.37 -1.87
CA ALA A 150 -17.70 3.86 -2.95
C ALA A 150 -18.99 3.01 -3.08
N ALA A 151 -18.87 1.69 -2.96
CA ALA A 151 -20.00 0.79 -3.03
C ALA A 151 -20.97 0.93 -1.84
N ARG A 152 -20.47 1.20 -0.64
CA ARG A 152 -21.28 1.29 0.58
C ARG A 152 -21.87 2.68 0.83
N LEU A 153 -21.17 3.74 0.42
CA LEU A 153 -21.56 5.14 0.68
C LEU A 153 -21.66 5.90 -0.65
N PRO A 154 -22.67 5.58 -1.49
CA PRO A 154 -22.88 6.28 -2.74
C PRO A 154 -23.09 7.78 -2.47
N GLY A 155 -22.38 8.63 -3.22
CA GLY A 155 -22.40 10.09 -3.05
C GLY A 155 -21.29 10.66 -2.16
N GLN A 156 -20.56 9.83 -1.40
CA GLN A 156 -19.34 10.28 -0.73
C GLN A 156 -18.11 10.08 -1.62
N SER A 157 -17.27 11.10 -1.71
CA SER A 157 -16.06 11.08 -2.53
C SER A 157 -14.96 10.18 -1.90
N PRO A 158 -14.52 9.10 -2.58
CA PRO A 158 -13.44 8.25 -2.10
C PRO A 158 -12.06 8.96 -2.09
N TYR A 159 -11.94 10.09 -2.79
CA TYR A 159 -10.68 10.83 -2.92
C TYR A 159 -10.10 11.32 -1.59
N ARG A 160 -10.93 11.50 -0.56
CA ARG A 160 -10.44 11.83 0.79
C ARG A 160 -9.59 10.70 1.38
N LEU A 161 -9.95 9.45 1.11
CA LEU A 161 -9.18 8.30 1.53
C LEU A 161 -7.85 8.21 0.77
N TYR A 162 -7.85 8.54 -0.51
CA TYR A 162 -6.62 8.64 -1.31
C TYR A 162 -5.67 9.73 -0.78
N ALA A 163 -6.19 10.91 -0.45
CA ALA A 163 -5.39 11.97 0.17
C ALA A 163 -4.80 11.49 1.52
N LEU A 164 -5.59 10.79 2.33
CA LEU A 164 -5.14 10.24 3.60
C LEU A 164 -4.06 9.15 3.43
N SER A 165 -4.12 8.31 2.38
CA SER A 165 -3.01 7.39 2.09
C SER A 165 -1.72 8.13 1.77
N ASN A 166 -1.78 9.22 1.00
CA ASN A 166 -0.57 9.99 0.67
C ASN A 166 0.05 10.62 1.92
N VAL A 167 -0.76 11.08 2.87
CA VAL A 167 -0.27 11.53 4.19
C VAL A 167 0.46 10.40 4.91
N GLY A 168 -0.11 9.19 4.93
CA GLY A 168 0.54 8.01 5.51
C GLY A 168 1.88 7.67 4.83
N SER A 169 1.92 7.69 3.50
CA SER A 169 3.12 7.47 2.69
C SER A 169 4.20 8.52 2.97
N MET A 170 3.82 9.81 3.02
CA MET A 170 4.76 10.90 3.32
C MET A 170 5.31 10.79 4.75
N LEU A 171 4.45 10.43 5.72
CA LEU A 171 4.89 10.20 7.09
C LEU A 171 5.88 9.04 7.17
N ALA A 172 5.64 7.94 6.46
CA ALA A 172 6.58 6.83 6.38
C ALA A 172 7.95 7.26 5.84
N LEU A 173 7.93 7.99 4.72
CA LEU A 173 9.14 8.47 4.06
C LEU A 173 9.95 9.43 4.94
N ILE A 174 9.30 10.37 5.63
CA ILE A 174 9.99 11.30 6.54
C ILE A 174 10.44 10.57 7.82
N SER A 175 9.59 9.72 8.41
CA SER A 175 9.92 9.06 9.67
C SER A 175 11.05 8.04 9.52
N PHE A 176 11.24 7.42 8.35
CA PHE A 176 12.28 6.42 8.17
C PHE A 176 13.70 6.94 8.52
N PRO A 177 14.27 7.93 7.82
CA PRO A 177 15.66 8.36 8.04
C PRO A 177 15.86 9.13 9.34
N PHE A 178 14.82 9.79 9.85
CA PHE A 178 14.94 10.69 11.02
C PHE A 178 14.53 10.06 12.34
N LEU A 179 13.65 9.05 12.34
CA LEU A 179 13.18 8.40 13.56
C LEU A 179 13.50 6.90 13.54
N VAL A 180 12.99 6.17 12.55
CA VAL A 180 13.06 4.70 12.54
C VAL A 180 14.50 4.22 12.43
N GLU A 181 15.27 4.77 11.49
CA GLU A 181 16.67 4.41 11.26
C GLU A 181 17.58 4.82 12.41
N VAL A 182 17.30 5.96 13.06
CA VAL A 182 18.13 6.50 14.14
C VAL A 182 17.88 5.76 15.47
N LEU A 183 16.62 5.43 15.75
CA LEU A 183 16.21 4.90 17.06
C LEU A 183 16.19 3.38 17.12
N LEU A 184 16.06 2.69 15.97
CA LEU A 184 15.86 1.25 15.92
C LEU A 184 16.92 0.56 15.06
N ASP A 185 17.49 -0.53 15.58
CA ASP A 185 18.27 -1.48 14.79
C ASP A 185 17.36 -2.31 13.86
N SER A 186 17.96 -3.12 12.98
CA SER A 186 17.19 -3.92 12.02
C SER A 186 16.16 -4.83 12.69
N ASN A 187 16.47 -5.40 13.86
CA ASN A 187 15.53 -6.26 14.60
C ASN A 187 14.34 -5.44 15.14
N GLY A 188 14.61 -4.30 15.75
CA GLY A 188 13.60 -3.36 16.23
C GLY A 188 12.70 -2.83 15.12
N GLN A 189 13.28 -2.52 13.94
CA GLN A 189 12.52 -2.11 12.75
C GLN A 189 11.56 -3.21 12.29
N SER A 190 12.03 -4.47 12.26
CA SER A 190 11.21 -5.61 11.88
C SER A 190 10.04 -5.82 12.85
N TRP A 191 10.29 -5.76 14.15
CA TRP A 191 9.23 -5.95 15.15
C TRP A 191 8.24 -4.78 15.18
N MET A 192 8.72 -3.54 15.10
CA MET A 192 7.86 -2.36 14.95
C MET A 192 6.92 -2.54 13.77
N TRP A 193 7.47 -2.89 12.60
CA TRP A 193 6.69 -3.10 11.39
C TRP A 193 5.69 -4.25 11.55
N THR A 194 6.11 -5.38 12.14
CA THR A 194 5.25 -6.53 12.43
C THR A 194 4.07 -6.17 13.34
N LEU A 195 4.30 -5.42 14.42
CA LEU A 195 3.23 -5.03 15.35
C LEU A 195 2.21 -4.13 14.67
N ILE A 196 2.67 -3.14 13.90
CA ILE A 196 1.79 -2.25 13.14
C ILE A 196 1.06 -3.04 12.04
N TYR A 197 1.70 -4.02 11.41
CA TYR A 197 1.09 -4.90 10.41
C TYR A 197 -0.01 -5.81 10.99
N VAL A 198 0.19 -6.37 12.18
CA VAL A 198 -0.84 -7.16 12.88
C VAL A 198 -2.04 -6.26 13.24
N PHE A 199 -1.78 -5.05 13.72
CA PHE A 199 -2.83 -4.05 13.95
C PHE A 199 -3.59 -3.73 12.65
N TYR A 200 -2.87 -3.40 11.58
CA TYR A 200 -3.45 -3.16 10.25
C TYR A 200 -4.31 -4.35 9.80
N SER A 201 -3.83 -5.58 9.96
CA SER A 201 -4.52 -6.82 9.58
C SER A 201 -5.86 -6.94 10.31
N ALA A 202 -5.90 -6.64 11.61
CA ALA A 202 -7.14 -6.63 12.39
C ALA A 202 -8.13 -5.56 11.88
N VAL A 203 -7.64 -4.36 11.58
CA VAL A 203 -8.47 -3.25 11.08
C VAL A 203 -9.04 -3.55 9.70
N ILE A 204 -8.23 -4.03 8.74
CA ILE A 204 -8.71 -4.32 7.38
C ILE A 204 -9.71 -5.49 7.37
N LEU A 205 -9.52 -6.50 8.24
CA LEU A 205 -10.51 -7.56 8.43
C LEU A 205 -11.81 -7.00 9.01
N PHE A 206 -11.73 -6.07 9.96
CA PHE A 206 -12.92 -5.42 10.49
C PHE A 206 -13.68 -4.63 9.41
N VAL A 207 -12.97 -3.88 8.55
CA VAL A 207 -13.57 -3.18 7.40
C VAL A 207 -14.22 -4.17 6.43
N GLY A 208 -13.53 -5.25 6.09
CA GLY A 208 -14.04 -6.30 5.20
C GLY A 208 -15.27 -7.01 5.78
N TRP A 209 -15.29 -7.27 7.09
CA TRP A 209 -16.44 -7.84 7.80
C TRP A 209 -17.64 -6.90 7.77
N GLN A 210 -17.41 -5.60 8.02
CA GLN A 210 -18.46 -4.59 7.89
C GLN A 210 -19.03 -4.60 6.47
N TYR A 211 -18.17 -4.55 5.44
CA TYR A 211 -18.58 -4.55 4.04
C TYR A 211 -19.37 -5.81 3.66
N LYS A 212 -18.91 -6.99 4.07
CA LYS A 212 -19.60 -8.27 3.85
C LYS A 212 -21.03 -8.30 4.41
N ASN A 213 -21.27 -7.62 5.53
CA ASN A 213 -22.56 -7.62 6.22
C ASN A 213 -23.53 -6.53 5.74
N VAL A 214 -23.23 -5.85 4.63
CA VAL A 214 -24.18 -4.93 3.99
C VAL A 214 -25.30 -5.75 3.32
N ASN A 215 -26.56 -5.42 3.59
CA ASN A 215 -27.71 -6.06 2.96
C ASN A 215 -27.68 -5.81 1.45
N GLY A 216 -27.65 -6.89 0.66
CA GLY A 216 -27.46 -6.88 -0.80
C GLY A 216 -28.50 -6.08 -1.61
N THR A 217 -29.58 -5.62 -0.98
CA THR A 217 -30.57 -4.71 -1.57
C THR A 217 -30.01 -3.33 -1.90
N THR A 218 -28.96 -2.86 -1.22
CA THR A 218 -28.35 -1.52 -1.50
C THR A 218 -27.29 -1.52 -2.60
N LEU A 219 -26.69 -2.68 -2.90
CA LEU A 219 -25.58 -2.79 -3.87
C LEU A 219 -26.06 -3.10 -5.30
N SER A 220 -27.28 -3.64 -5.45
CA SER A 220 -27.82 -4.09 -6.74
C SER A 220 -28.59 -3.00 -7.50
N ASP A 221 -29.10 -1.98 -6.81
CA ASP A 221 -29.94 -0.93 -7.41
C ASP A 221 -29.16 0.17 -8.16
N HIS A 222 -27.82 0.19 -8.05
CA HIS A 222 -26.99 1.28 -8.62
C HIS A 222 -26.01 0.81 -9.70
N LYS A 223 -26.18 -0.41 -10.23
CA LYS A 223 -25.41 -0.89 -11.39
C LYS A 223 -26.02 -0.45 -12.74
N ALA A 224 -27.15 0.24 -12.71
CA ALA A 224 -27.82 0.81 -13.88
C ALA A 224 -27.57 2.33 -13.93
N GLU A 225 -27.34 2.87 -15.13
CA GLU A 225 -26.96 4.26 -15.44
C GLU A 225 -25.46 4.63 -15.29
N SER A 226 -24.60 3.88 -15.99
CA SER A 226 -23.49 4.54 -16.69
C SER A 226 -23.66 4.22 -18.16
N GLU A 227 -24.30 5.12 -18.91
CA GLU A 227 -24.24 5.08 -20.37
C GLU A 227 -22.76 5.04 -20.77
N GLY A 228 -22.35 3.95 -21.43
CA GLY A 228 -20.97 3.72 -21.79
C GLY A 228 -20.51 4.71 -22.85
N GLN A 229 -20.04 5.88 -22.42
CA GLN A 229 -19.28 6.76 -23.30
C GLN A 229 -18.04 5.99 -23.76
N LEU A 230 -17.91 5.81 -25.08
CA LEU A 230 -16.77 5.11 -25.67
C LEU A 230 -15.49 5.85 -25.28
N ILE A 231 -14.68 5.23 -24.42
CA ILE A 231 -13.41 5.79 -23.98
C ILE A 231 -12.46 5.77 -25.18
N SER A 232 -12.01 6.95 -25.59
CA SER A 232 -11.04 7.10 -26.69
C SER A 232 -9.78 6.27 -26.42
N ARG A 233 -9.24 5.62 -27.46
CA ARG A 233 -7.96 4.89 -27.39
C ARG A 233 -6.82 5.78 -26.87
N MET A 234 -6.88 7.08 -27.15
CA MET A 234 -5.89 8.07 -26.68
C MET A 234 -5.93 8.24 -25.15
N HIS A 235 -7.11 8.18 -24.54
CA HIS A 235 -7.24 8.21 -23.08
C HIS A 235 -6.68 6.93 -22.45
N VAL A 236 -6.99 5.77 -23.05
CA VAL A 236 -6.46 4.48 -22.58
C VAL A 236 -4.94 4.44 -22.69
N THR A 237 -4.35 4.90 -23.80
CA THR A 237 -2.89 4.98 -23.92
C THR A 237 -2.29 5.96 -22.91
N GLY A 238 -2.96 7.08 -22.66
CA GLY A 238 -2.57 8.05 -21.62
C GLY A 238 -2.48 7.44 -20.23
N TRP A 239 -3.41 6.52 -19.88
CA TRP A 239 -3.39 5.82 -18.58
C TRP A 239 -2.14 4.98 -18.36
N PHE A 240 -1.46 4.52 -19.42
CA PHE A 240 -0.19 3.79 -19.30
C PHE A 240 1.01 4.72 -19.47
N LEU A 241 0.97 5.62 -20.45
CA LEU A 241 2.10 6.50 -20.78
C LEU A 241 2.42 7.50 -19.66
N PHE A 242 1.42 8.13 -19.03
CA PHE A 242 1.69 9.12 -17.99
C PHE A 242 2.32 8.50 -16.74
N PRO A 243 1.80 7.39 -16.16
CA PRO A 243 2.47 6.72 -15.05
C PRO A 243 3.82 6.12 -15.44
N ALA A 244 3.95 5.58 -16.67
CA ALA A 244 5.24 5.08 -17.15
C ALA A 244 6.30 6.18 -17.19
N MET A 245 5.96 7.37 -17.69
CA MET A 245 6.86 8.51 -17.72
C MET A 245 7.27 8.95 -16.31
N ALA A 246 6.32 9.04 -15.37
CA ALA A 246 6.60 9.35 -13.97
C ALA A 246 7.55 8.31 -13.34
N SER A 247 7.28 7.01 -13.54
CA SER A 247 8.12 5.92 -13.04
C SER A 247 9.53 5.94 -13.65
N VAL A 248 9.65 6.18 -14.96
CA VAL A 248 10.94 6.29 -15.65
C VAL A 248 11.73 7.48 -15.11
N MET A 249 11.10 8.65 -14.95
CA MET A 249 11.77 9.83 -14.39
C MET A 249 12.22 9.58 -12.95
N PHE A 250 11.37 8.98 -12.12
CA PHE A 250 11.72 8.63 -10.74
C PHE A 250 12.91 7.68 -10.67
N LEU A 251 12.89 6.59 -11.44
CA LEU A 251 13.98 5.61 -11.49
C LEU A 251 15.27 6.21 -12.06
N ALA A 252 15.17 7.01 -13.13
CA ALA A 252 16.32 7.63 -13.78
C ALA A 252 17.03 8.63 -12.85
N ILE A 253 16.28 9.54 -12.21
CA ILE A 253 16.82 10.52 -11.26
C ILE A 253 17.45 9.80 -10.07
N THR A 254 16.76 8.81 -9.51
CA THR A 254 17.27 8.07 -8.34
C THR A 254 18.53 7.29 -8.69
N ASN A 255 18.57 6.64 -9.86
CA ASN A 255 19.75 5.91 -10.31
C ASN A 255 20.94 6.85 -10.55
N TYR A 256 20.71 8.02 -11.17
CA TYR A 256 21.74 9.03 -11.37
C TYR A 256 22.33 9.52 -10.03
N LEU A 257 21.47 9.87 -9.06
CA LEU A 257 21.91 10.28 -7.71
C LEU A 257 22.68 9.17 -6.98
N CYS A 258 22.24 7.92 -7.12
CA CYS A 258 22.88 6.75 -6.51
C CYS A 258 24.25 6.41 -7.12
N GLN A 259 24.49 6.78 -8.39
CA GLN A 259 25.78 6.59 -9.05
C GLN A 259 26.82 7.64 -8.60
N ASP A 260 26.40 8.88 -8.40
CA ASP A 260 27.31 10.01 -8.15
C ASP A 260 27.57 10.33 -6.67
N VAL A 261 26.69 9.92 -5.74
CA VAL A 261 26.78 10.29 -4.32
C VAL A 261 26.99 9.08 -3.41
N ALA A 262 25.92 8.36 -3.08
CA ALA A 262 25.92 7.15 -2.27
C ALA A 262 24.54 6.48 -2.36
N VAL A 263 24.49 5.16 -2.19
CA VAL A 263 23.21 4.42 -2.13
C VAL A 263 22.72 4.43 -0.67
N ILE A 264 22.12 5.55 -0.25
CA ILE A 264 21.52 5.71 1.10
C ILE A 264 20.03 6.05 1.05
N PRO A 265 19.16 5.41 1.86
CA PRO A 265 17.70 5.57 1.83
C PRO A 265 17.18 7.01 1.69
N PHE A 266 17.85 7.96 2.36
CA PHE A 266 17.55 9.38 2.31
C PHE A 266 17.50 9.97 0.89
N LEU A 267 18.46 9.63 0.02
CA LEU A 267 18.54 10.20 -1.34
C LEU A 267 17.37 9.74 -2.23
N TRP A 268 16.69 8.67 -1.82
CA TRP A 268 15.62 8.02 -2.59
C TRP A 268 14.25 8.51 -2.13
N ILE A 269 14.17 8.83 -0.84
CA ILE A 269 12.99 9.42 -0.20
C ILE A 269 12.68 10.80 -0.77
N SER A 270 13.70 11.62 -1.07
CA SER A 270 13.48 12.99 -1.52
C SER A 270 12.70 13.08 -2.85
N PRO A 271 13.06 12.38 -3.94
CA PRO A 271 12.27 12.40 -5.17
C PRO A 271 10.85 11.85 -4.98
N LEU A 272 10.68 10.82 -4.14
CA LEU A 272 9.37 10.21 -3.90
C LEU A 272 8.46 11.11 -3.06
N ALA A 273 9.03 11.86 -2.10
CA ALA A 273 8.31 12.83 -1.29
C ALA A 273 7.88 14.06 -2.09
N ILE A 274 8.65 14.48 -3.10
CA ILE A 274 8.26 15.57 -4.01
C ILE A 274 7.13 15.11 -4.96
N TYR A 275 7.09 13.82 -5.29
CA TYR A 275 6.07 13.26 -6.17
C TYR A 275 4.68 13.13 -5.51
N LEU A 276 4.64 12.81 -4.21
CA LEU A 276 3.43 12.58 -3.41
C LEU A 276 2.69 13.88 -3.05
#